data_AF-A0A0L0FIL7-F1
#
_entry.id   AF-A0A0L0FIL7-F1
#
_cell.length_a   1.000
_cell.length_b   1.000
_cell.length_c   1.000
_cell.angle_alpha   90.00
_cell.angle_beta   90.00
_cell.angle_gamma   90.00
#
_symmetry.space_group_name_H-M   'P 1'
#
loop_
_entity.id
_entity.type
_entity.pdbx_description
1 polymer ?
#
loop_
_entity_poly.entity_id
_entity_poly.type
_entity_poly.pdbx_seq_one_letter_code
_entity_poly.pdbx_strand_id
1 'polypeptide(L)'
;MTTDDFLRSVCAGGPTQPDGLRLDQYRKLSIEHLQREYSPTKSQQASVLFGSHALIEYSEYVLLRALLATPQKAFHIAFQVIDRDDSGTMEMDEFFDVVQSVSGTTGLKPIDTERSLVCYRPGVE
;
A
#
# COMPACT_ATOMS: atom_id res chain seq x y z
N MET A 1 -2.21 4.52 -6.88
CA MET A 1 -1.51 3.97 -8.06
C MET A 1 -2.17 2.66 -8.45
N THR A 2 -2.05 2.20 -9.70
CA THR A 2 -2.50 0.85 -10.08
C THR A 2 -1.48 -0.21 -9.65
N THR A 3 -1.88 -1.48 -9.62
CA THR A 3 -0.95 -2.61 -9.39
C THR A 3 0.15 -2.66 -10.46
N ASP A 4 -0.19 -2.35 -11.72
CA ASP A 4 0.78 -2.24 -12.80
C ASP A 4 1.81 -1.12 -12.56
N ASP A 5 1.38 0.03 -12.01
CA ASP A 5 2.30 1.11 -11.64
C ASP A 5 3.24 0.67 -10.51
N PHE A 6 2.71 -0.08 -9.53
CA PHE A 6 3.52 -0.67 -8.46
C PHE A 6 4.58 -1.62 -9.02
N LEU A 7 4.21 -2.56 -9.89
CA LEU A 7 5.16 -3.49 -10.50
C LEU A 7 6.23 -2.77 -11.32
N ARG A 8 5.86 -1.74 -12.08
CA ARG A 8 6.83 -0.86 -12.79
C ARG A 8 7.80 -0.18 -11.85
N SER A 9 7.38 0.18 -10.63
CA SER A 9 8.23 0.86 -9.65
C SER A 9 9.26 -0.06 -8.98
N VAL A 10 8.97 -1.37 -8.88
CA VAL A 10 9.83 -2.36 -8.19
C VAL A 10 10.71 -3.13 -9.17
N CYS A 11 10.19 -3.48 -10.34
CA CYS A 11 10.90 -4.28 -11.33
C CYS A 11 11.87 -3.41 -12.16
N ALA A 12 13.17 -3.51 -11.86
CA ALA A 12 14.20 -2.92 -12.71
C ALA A 12 14.16 -3.56 -14.11
N GLY A 13 14.05 -2.75 -15.16
CA GLY A 13 13.91 -3.22 -16.55
C GLY A 13 12.49 -3.57 -16.98
N GLY A 14 11.47 -3.23 -16.17
CA GLY A 14 10.07 -3.31 -16.56
C GLY A 14 9.68 -2.31 -17.67
N PRO A 15 8.42 -2.37 -18.14
CA PRO A 15 7.93 -1.42 -19.15
C PRO A 15 8.05 0.01 -18.63
N THR A 16 8.50 0.91 -19.51
CA THR A 16 8.63 2.33 -19.18
C THR A 16 7.29 2.94 -18.81
N GLN A 17 7.32 3.96 -17.96
CA GLN A 17 6.14 4.76 -17.65
C GLN A 17 5.53 5.31 -18.96
N PRO A 18 4.20 5.21 -19.16
CA PRO A 18 3.57 5.72 -20.37
C PRO A 18 3.83 7.20 -20.61
N ASP A 19 3.84 7.61 -21.88
CA ASP A 19 4.03 9.00 -22.26
C ASP A 19 2.94 9.90 -21.65
N GLY A 20 3.34 11.07 -21.15
CA GLY A 20 2.44 12.05 -20.54
C GLY A 20 2.02 11.74 -19.09
N LEU A 21 2.58 10.70 -18.47
CA LEU A 21 2.34 10.36 -17.07
C LEU A 21 3.65 10.39 -16.27
N ARG A 22 4.50 11.42 -16.41
CA ARG A 22 5.76 11.56 -15.68
C ARG A 22 5.53 12.07 -14.23
N LEU A 23 6.58 12.60 -13.59
CA LEU A 23 6.48 13.18 -12.25
C LEU A 23 5.36 14.24 -12.18
N ASP A 24 4.49 14.13 -11.18
CA ASP A 24 3.32 14.99 -10.96
C ASP A 24 2.30 15.04 -12.12
N GLN A 25 2.39 14.12 -13.07
CA GLN A 25 1.43 13.97 -14.16
C GLN A 25 0.62 12.71 -13.95
N TYR A 26 -0.68 12.87 -13.72
CA TYR A 26 -1.58 11.77 -13.39
C TYR A 26 -2.92 11.92 -14.11
N ARG A 27 -3.54 10.78 -14.42
CA ARG A 27 -4.90 10.73 -14.94
C ARG A 27 -5.86 11.10 -13.81
N LYS A 28 -6.62 12.17 -13.99
CA LYS A 28 -7.71 12.54 -13.08
C LYS A 28 -8.92 11.67 -13.38
N LEU A 29 -9.44 10.99 -12.36
CA LEU A 29 -10.61 10.14 -12.45
C LEU A 29 -11.71 10.69 -11.53
N SER A 30 -12.95 10.67 -12.00
CA SER A 30 -14.11 10.88 -11.12
C SER A 30 -14.42 9.60 -10.35
N ILE A 31 -15.12 9.73 -9.21
CA ILE A 31 -15.53 8.59 -8.37
C ILE A 31 -16.34 7.57 -9.18
N GLU A 32 -17.22 8.04 -10.06
CA GLU A 32 -18.03 7.17 -10.92
C GLU A 32 -17.19 6.33 -11.89
N HIS A 33 -16.13 6.93 -12.46
CA HIS A 33 -15.22 6.22 -13.34
C HIS A 33 -14.38 5.21 -12.57
N LEU A 34 -13.94 5.54 -11.35
CA LEU A 34 -13.22 4.62 -10.46
C LEU A 34 -14.04 3.37 -10.15
N GLN A 35 -15.30 3.55 -9.74
CA GLN A 35 -16.21 2.45 -9.41
C GLN A 35 -16.50 1.53 -10.61
N ARG A 36 -16.50 2.09 -11.83
CA ARG A 36 -16.75 1.35 -13.07
C ARG A 36 -15.51 0.60 -13.58
N GLU A 37 -14.37 1.28 -13.60
CA GLU A 37 -13.11 0.78 -14.19
C GLU A 37 -12.43 -0.23 -13.25
N TYR A 38 -12.50 0.01 -11.94
CA TYR A 38 -11.83 -0.80 -10.91
C TYR A 38 -12.81 -1.53 -9.97
N SER A 39 -13.98 -1.91 -10.48
CA SER A 39 -14.96 -2.69 -9.71
C SER A 39 -14.35 -4.04 -9.24
N PRO A 40 -14.59 -4.47 -7.99
CA PRO A 40 -13.92 -5.64 -7.39
C PRO A 40 -14.24 -6.96 -8.11
N THR A 41 -15.30 -7.00 -8.93
CA THR A 41 -15.67 -8.17 -9.74
C THR A 41 -14.67 -8.52 -10.83
N LYS A 42 -13.85 -7.57 -11.31
CA LYS A 42 -12.85 -7.81 -12.39
C LYS A 42 -11.44 -8.09 -11.90
N SER A 43 -11.13 -7.78 -10.64
CA SER A 43 -9.77 -7.77 -10.08
C SER A 43 -9.73 -8.47 -8.72
N GLN A 44 -10.19 -9.72 -8.66
CA GLN A 44 -10.47 -10.42 -7.40
C GLN A 44 -9.25 -10.57 -6.47
N GLN A 45 -8.04 -10.74 -7.01
CA GLN A 45 -6.86 -10.96 -6.15
C GLN A 45 -6.30 -9.65 -5.56
N ALA A 46 -6.27 -8.58 -6.36
CA ALA A 46 -5.78 -7.28 -5.88
C ALA A 46 -6.81 -6.54 -5.03
N SER A 47 -8.12 -6.77 -5.24
CA SER A 47 -9.16 -6.14 -4.41
C SER A 47 -9.20 -6.66 -2.98
N VAL A 48 -8.72 -7.89 -2.74
CA VAL A 48 -8.59 -8.45 -1.37
C VAL A 48 -7.45 -7.77 -0.62
N LEU A 49 -6.39 -7.37 -1.31
CA LEU A 49 -5.20 -6.75 -0.71
C LEU A 49 -5.28 -5.22 -0.61
N PHE A 50 -5.96 -4.56 -1.56
CA PHE A 50 -5.97 -3.09 -1.71
C PHE A 50 -7.40 -2.50 -1.72
N GLY A 51 -8.34 -3.21 -1.09
CA GLY A 51 -9.73 -2.78 -0.96
C GLY A 51 -10.54 -2.74 -2.27
N SER A 52 -11.72 -2.10 -2.18
CA SER A 52 -12.80 -2.15 -3.18
C SER A 52 -12.43 -1.69 -4.59
N HIS A 53 -11.35 -0.93 -4.73
CA HIS A 53 -10.95 -0.29 -5.98
C HIS A 53 -9.62 -0.81 -6.53
N ALA A 54 -9.00 -1.82 -5.89
CA ALA A 54 -7.71 -2.39 -6.33
C ALA A 54 -6.63 -1.33 -6.65
N LEU A 55 -6.70 -0.17 -5.99
CA LEU A 55 -5.77 0.94 -6.12
C LEU A 55 -4.91 0.98 -4.88
N ILE A 56 -3.62 1.17 -5.07
CA ILE A 56 -2.63 1.21 -4.00
C ILE A 56 -2.43 2.67 -3.57
N GLU A 57 -2.73 2.98 -2.31
CA GLU A 57 -2.43 4.24 -1.66
C GLU A 57 -0.93 4.39 -1.38
N TYR A 58 -0.49 5.61 -1.04
CA TYR A 58 0.93 5.85 -0.75
C TYR A 58 1.41 5.10 0.50
N SER A 59 0.58 5.04 1.55
CA SER A 59 0.83 4.26 2.77
C SER A 59 1.02 2.77 2.46
N GLU A 60 0.11 2.19 1.69
CA GLU A 60 0.18 0.79 1.23
C GLU A 60 1.42 0.55 0.39
N TYR A 61 1.78 1.47 -0.50
CA TYR A 61 3.01 1.38 -1.30
C TYR A 61 4.27 1.30 -0.43
N VAL A 62 4.41 2.18 0.56
CA VAL A 62 5.58 2.17 1.46
C VAL A 62 5.63 0.85 2.23
N LEU A 63 4.49 0.37 2.72
CA LEU A 63 4.38 -0.92 3.40
C LEU A 63 4.81 -2.08 2.50
N LEU A 64 4.21 -2.23 1.31
CA LEU A 64 4.53 -3.30 0.36
C LEU A 64 6.00 -3.27 -0.05
N ARG A 65 6.54 -2.07 -0.27
CA ARG A 65 7.95 -1.89 -0.63
C ARG A 65 8.87 -2.34 0.50
N ALA A 66 8.56 -1.99 1.75
CA ALA A 66 9.30 -2.46 2.92
C ALA A 66 9.20 -3.99 3.09
N LEU A 67 7.99 -4.55 2.90
CA LEU A 67 7.76 -5.99 2.97
C LEU A 67 8.58 -6.76 1.94
N LEU A 68 8.59 -6.30 0.68
CA LEU A 68 9.37 -6.93 -0.39
C LEU A 68 10.88 -6.77 -0.23
N ALA A 69 11.34 -5.66 0.37
CA ALA A 69 12.76 -5.42 0.61
C ALA A 69 13.31 -6.19 1.82
N THR A 70 12.42 -6.70 2.69
CA THR A 70 12.80 -7.39 3.91
C THR A 70 12.97 -8.89 3.67
N PRO A 71 14.13 -9.48 4.00
CA PRO A 71 14.30 -10.93 3.92
C PRO A 71 13.37 -11.67 4.89
N GLN A 72 12.85 -12.83 4.48
CA GLN A 72 11.98 -13.67 5.31
C GLN A 72 12.58 -13.99 6.70
N LYS A 73 13.90 -14.15 6.78
CA LYS A 73 14.60 -14.38 8.06
C LYS A 73 14.46 -13.22 9.03
N ALA A 74 14.45 -11.98 8.53
CA ALA A 74 14.30 -10.80 9.37
C ALA A 74 12.89 -10.71 9.96
N PHE A 75 11.86 -11.09 9.19
CA PHE A 75 10.52 -11.28 9.74
C PHE A 75 10.52 -12.36 10.81
N HIS A 76 11.05 -13.54 10.52
CA HIS A 76 11.04 -14.63 11.50
C HIS A 76 11.67 -14.23 12.84
N ILE A 77 12.80 -13.52 12.80
CA ILE A 77 13.45 -12.99 14.02
C ILE A 77 12.57 -11.92 14.68
N ALA A 78 12.00 -10.98 13.93
CA ALA A 78 11.13 -9.94 14.49
C ALA A 78 9.85 -10.52 15.13
N PHE A 79 9.25 -11.53 14.50
CA PHE A 79 8.14 -12.31 15.06
C PHE A 79 8.57 -12.97 16.37
N GLN A 80 9.70 -13.68 16.43
CA GLN A 80 10.20 -14.31 17.67
C GLN A 80 10.55 -13.32 18.78
N VAL A 81 10.97 -12.11 18.45
CA VAL A 81 11.33 -11.08 19.44
C VAL A 81 10.08 -10.43 20.05
N ILE A 82 8.96 -10.42 19.33
CA ILE A 82 7.75 -9.70 19.72
C ILE A 82 6.64 -10.64 20.19
N ASP A 83 6.55 -11.85 19.63
CA ASP A 83 5.69 -12.95 20.09
C ASP A 83 6.18 -13.48 21.46
N ARG A 84 5.74 -12.82 22.54
CA ARG A 84 6.16 -13.11 23.92
C ARG A 84 5.48 -14.33 24.52
N ASP A 85 4.34 -14.74 23.96
CA ASP A 85 3.57 -15.89 24.42
C ASP A 85 3.80 -17.16 23.59
N ASP A 86 4.68 -17.08 22.58
CA ASP A 86 5.07 -18.17 21.68
C ASP A 86 3.85 -18.81 21.00
N SER A 87 2.80 -18.01 20.80
CA SER A 87 1.52 -18.44 20.22
C SER A 87 1.64 -18.66 18.72
N GLY A 88 2.68 -18.11 18.09
CA GLY A 88 2.85 -18.09 16.63
C GLY A 88 1.87 -17.12 15.95
N THR A 89 1.13 -16.32 16.70
CA THR A 89 0.18 -15.32 16.22
C THR A 89 0.55 -13.96 16.78
N MET A 90 0.38 -12.92 15.97
CA MET A 90 0.63 -11.54 16.40
C MET A 90 -0.65 -10.74 16.32
N GLU A 91 -0.90 -9.92 17.34
CA GLU A 91 -1.97 -8.94 17.30
C GLU A 91 -1.61 -7.77 16.39
N MET A 92 -2.62 -7.05 15.90
CA MET A 92 -2.42 -5.96 14.92
C MET A 92 -1.48 -4.86 15.43
N ASP A 93 -1.56 -4.53 16.72
CA ASP A 93 -0.71 -3.50 17.32
C ASP A 93 0.76 -3.94 17.34
N GLU A 94 1.02 -5.21 17.64
CA GLU A 94 2.37 -5.80 17.63
C GLU A 94 2.94 -5.86 16.21
N PHE A 95 2.10 -6.09 15.20
CA PHE A 95 2.51 -6.08 13.79
C PHE A 95 3.03 -4.69 13.37
N PHE A 96 2.39 -3.60 13.80
CA PHE A 96 2.88 -2.26 13.51
C PHE A 96 4.27 -2.01 14.11
N ASP A 97 4.53 -2.51 15.31
CA ASP A 97 5.84 -2.41 15.95
C ASP A 97 6.92 -3.17 15.17
N VAL A 98 6.63 -4.38 14.68
CA VAL A 98 7.53 -5.12 13.77
C VAL A 98 7.82 -4.31 12.51
N VAL A 99 6.78 -3.80 11.85
CA VAL A 99 6.96 -3.06 10.59
C VAL A 99 7.78 -1.80 10.83
N GLN A 100 7.55 -1.06 11.91
CA GLN A 100 8.36 0.11 12.25
C GLN A 100 9.84 -0.26 12.53
N SER A 101 10.08 -1.34 13.28
CA SER A 101 11.41 -1.82 13.62
C SER A 101 12.21 -2.28 12.40
N VAL A 102 11.57 -3.02 11.50
CA VAL A 102 12.20 -3.65 10.34
C VAL A 102 12.41 -2.66 9.19
N SER A 103 11.43 -1.78 8.96
CA SER A 103 11.48 -0.84 7.83
C SER A 103 12.20 0.47 8.17
N GLY A 104 12.44 0.76 9.45
CA GLY A 104 12.96 2.06 9.91
C GLY A 104 12.01 3.23 9.63
N THR A 105 10.77 2.96 9.21
CA THR A 105 9.79 3.97 8.82
C THR A 105 9.05 4.46 10.07
N THR A 106 9.48 5.59 10.63
CA THR A 106 8.78 6.23 11.75
C THR A 106 7.47 6.86 11.26
N GLY A 107 6.31 6.34 11.69
CA GLY A 107 5.02 7.02 11.48
C GLY A 107 3.88 6.21 10.84
N LEU A 108 4.04 4.89 10.66
CA LEU A 108 2.90 4.03 10.29
C LEU A 108 1.94 3.95 11.49
N LYS A 109 0.85 4.69 11.42
CA LYS A 109 -0.26 4.62 12.38
C LYS A 109 -1.35 3.68 11.84
N PRO A 110 -2.17 3.07 12.72
CA PRO A 110 -3.39 2.39 12.31
C PRO A 110 -4.20 3.30 11.38
N ILE A 111 -4.66 2.76 10.26
CA ILE A 111 -5.58 3.46 9.37
C ILE A 111 -6.90 3.55 10.14
N ASP A 112 -7.25 4.75 10.61
CA ASP A 112 -8.62 5.05 11.03
C ASP A 112 -9.52 4.85 9.81
N THR A 113 -10.16 3.69 9.72
CA THR A 113 -11.08 3.33 8.62
C THR A 113 -12.25 4.31 8.49
N GLU A 114 -12.46 5.18 9.49
CA GLU A 114 -13.50 6.22 9.50
C GLU A 114 -13.07 7.59 8.95
N ARG A 115 -11.78 7.81 8.61
CA ARG A 115 -11.26 9.13 8.22
C ARG A 115 -10.28 9.12 7.06
N SER A 116 -10.46 8.26 6.05
CA SER A 116 -9.78 8.50 4.77
C SER A 116 -10.41 9.73 4.10
N LEU A 117 -9.85 10.89 4.43
CA LEU A 117 -10.27 12.18 3.93
C LEU A 117 -10.04 12.25 2.43
N VAL A 118 -11.14 12.40 1.71
CA VAL A 118 -11.20 12.91 0.34
C VAL A 118 -10.34 14.17 0.25
N CYS A 119 -9.26 14.12 -0.54
CA CYS A 119 -8.50 15.31 -0.89
C CYS A 119 -9.34 16.19 -1.83
N TYR A 120 -10.14 17.10 -1.26
CA TYR A 120 -10.75 18.22 -1.95
C TYR A 120 -9.94 19.49 -1.69
N ARG A 121 -9.49 20.16 -2.75
CA ARG A 121 -9.06 21.56 -2.68
C ARG A 121 -9.89 22.38 -3.69
N PRO A 122 -10.90 23.14 -3.24
CA PRO A 122 -11.47 24.21 -4.03
C PRO A 122 -10.73 25.52 -3.74
N GLY A 123 -10.69 26.39 -4.76
CA GLY A 123 -10.41 27.81 -4.60
C GLY A 123 -8.99 28.21 -4.93
N VAL A 124 -8.79 28.67 -6.16
CA VAL A 124 -7.89 29.79 -6.43
C VAL A 124 -8.81 30.90 -6.94
N GLU A 125 -8.81 32.04 -6.24
CA GLU A 125 -9.43 33.29 -6.68
C GLU A 125 -8.83 33.79 -7.99
#